data_AF-A0A1E8BJ24-F1
#
_entry.id   AF-A0A1E8BJ24-F1
#
_cell.length_a   1.000
_cell.length_b   1.000
_cell.length_c   1.000
_cell.angle_alpha   90.00
_cell.angle_beta   90.00
_cell.angle_gamma   90.00
#
_symmetry.space_group_name_H-M   'P 1'
#
loop_
_entity.id
_entity.type
_entity.pdbx_description
1 polymer ?
#
loop_
_entity_poly.entity_id
_entity_poly.type
_entity_poly.pdbx_seq_one_letter_code
_entity_poly.pdbx_strand_id
1 'polypeptide(L)'
;MDSVLNDRIAALGLIPIDKKAYIKYLKPNEKAYKKVGIDVNRFKYYKLYEQKPMFYSVEYLMQTPIKDLLERDRGNQTRWVKTDERI
;
A
#
# COMPACT_ATOMS: atom_id res chain seq x y z
N MET A 1 -13.40 6.32 -14.71
CA MET A 1 -12.65 5.77 -13.57
C MET A 1 -13.09 4.33 -13.44
N ASP A 2 -12.16 3.37 -13.46
CA ASP A 2 -12.50 1.93 -13.46
C ASP A 2 -13.32 1.56 -12.22
N SER A 3 -14.55 1.09 -12.44
CA SER A 3 -15.43 0.59 -11.37
C SER A 3 -14.73 -0.48 -10.55
N VAL A 4 -14.03 -1.39 -11.23
CA VAL A 4 -13.25 -2.48 -10.63
C VAL A 4 -12.15 -1.98 -9.70
N LEU A 5 -11.45 -0.90 -10.07
CA LEU A 5 -10.39 -0.34 -9.23
C LEU A 5 -10.97 0.32 -7.98
N ASN A 6 -12.06 1.08 -8.14
CA ASN A 6 -12.75 1.72 -7.03
C ASN A 6 -13.30 0.69 -6.03
N ASP A 7 -13.88 -0.41 -6.51
CA ASP A 7 -14.35 -1.50 -5.66
C ASP A 7 -13.20 -2.12 -4.86
N ARG A 8 -12.02 -2.30 -5.47
CA ARG A 8 -10.83 -2.83 -4.78
C ARG A 8 -10.28 -1.87 -3.74
N ILE A 9 -10.24 -0.57 -4.05
CA ILE A 9 -9.83 0.47 -3.11
C ILE A 9 -10.77 0.49 -1.90
N ALA A 10 -12.08 0.44 -2.14
CA ALA A 10 -13.09 0.42 -1.09
C ALA A 10 -13.01 -0.86 -0.23
N ALA A 11 -12.87 -2.03 -0.85
CA ALA A 11 -12.78 -3.32 -0.16
C ALA A 11 -11.54 -3.43 0.76
N LEU A 12 -10.41 -2.85 0.33
CA LEU A 12 -9.18 -2.84 1.11
C LEU A 12 -9.07 -1.63 2.06
N GLY A 13 -9.92 -0.61 1.91
CA GLY A 13 -9.84 0.64 2.67
C GLY A 13 -8.57 1.43 2.35
N LEU A 14 -8.15 1.46 1.08
CA LEU A 14 -6.93 2.16 0.67
C LEU A 14 -7.15 3.68 0.61
N ILE A 15 -6.14 4.42 1.04
CA ILE A 15 -6.14 5.88 1.05
C ILE A 15 -5.32 6.35 -0.17
N PRO A 16 -5.82 7.28 -0.98
CA PRO A 16 -5.02 7.86 -2.06
C PRO A 16 -3.83 8.63 -1.48
N ILE A 17 -2.66 8.51 -2.12
CA ILE A 17 -1.45 9.22 -1.71
C ILE A 17 -1.62 10.70 -2.07
N ASP A 18 -1.83 11.52 -1.05
CA ASP A 18 -1.84 12.96 -1.18
C ASP A 18 -0.41 13.52 -1.10
N LYS A 19 -0.27 14.84 -1.36
CA LYS A 19 1.03 15.51 -1.33
C LYS A 19 1.71 15.41 0.05
N LYS A 20 0.94 15.40 1.15
CA LYS A 20 1.48 15.25 2.51
C LYS A 20 1.95 13.82 2.74
N ALA A 21 1.15 12.81 2.39
CA ALA A 21 1.57 11.40 2.48
C ALA A 21 2.84 11.14 1.64
N TYR A 22 2.92 11.71 0.44
CA TYR A 22 4.12 11.61 -0.40
C TYR A 22 5.36 12.15 0.31
N ILE A 23 5.29 13.38 0.82
CA ILE A 23 6.42 14.03 1.51
C ILE A 23 6.80 13.28 2.79
N LYS A 24 5.82 12.76 3.53
CA LYS A 24 6.04 12.07 4.80
C LYS A 24 6.64 10.68 4.62
N TYR A 25 6.12 9.89 3.68
CA TYR A 25 6.42 8.46 3.61
C TYR A 25 7.25 8.04 2.40
N LEU A 26 7.03 8.65 1.23
CA LEU A 26 7.73 8.28 -0.02
C LEU A 26 9.02 9.07 -0.23
N LYS A 27 8.99 10.40 -0.02
CA LYS A 27 10.13 11.29 -0.24
C LYS A 27 11.41 10.87 0.51
N PRO A 28 11.37 10.42 1.78
CA PRO A 28 12.58 9.97 2.47
C PRO A 28 13.21 8.73 1.81
N ASN A 29 12.38 7.87 1.21
CA ASN A 29 12.79 6.59 0.64
C ASN A 29 12.99 6.64 -0.88
N GLU A 30 12.68 7.75 -1.54
CA GLU A 30 12.76 7.93 -3.00
C GLU A 30 14.14 7.57 -3.55
N LYS A 31 15.22 8.00 -2.86
CA LYS A 31 16.59 7.63 -3.23
C LYS A 31 16.85 6.13 -3.14
N ALA A 32 16.28 5.45 -2.14
CA ALA A 32 16.45 4.01 -1.96
C ALA A 32 15.68 3.23 -3.05
N TYR A 33 14.44 3.64 -3.35
CA TYR A 33 13.65 3.06 -4.43
C TYR A 33 14.30 3.25 -5.81
N LYS A 34 14.84 4.44 -6.09
CA LYS A 34 15.53 4.72 -7.36
C LYS A 34 16.77 3.84 -7.55
N LYS A 35 17.51 3.52 -6.48
CA LYS A 35 18.67 2.61 -6.54
C LYS A 35 18.30 1.19 -6.98
N VAL A 36 17.08 0.73 -6.69
CA VAL A 36 16.57 -0.59 -7.07
C VAL A 36 15.64 -0.54 -8.29
N GLY A 37 15.65 0.57 -9.03
CA GLY A 37 14.84 0.73 -10.25
C GLY A 37 13.34 0.89 -10.02
N ILE A 38 12.91 1.21 -8.79
CA ILE A 38 11.50 1.42 -8.46
C ILE A 38 11.18 2.90 -8.53
N ASP A 39 10.21 3.25 -9.38
CA ASP A 39 9.62 4.59 -9.38
C ASP A 39 8.55 4.69 -8.28
N VAL A 40 8.76 5.61 -7.33
CA VAL A 40 7.78 5.88 -6.26
C VAL A 40 6.46 6.44 -6.78
N ASN A 41 6.46 7.08 -7.96
CA ASN A 41 5.26 7.68 -8.55
C ASN A 41 4.25 6.64 -9.06
N ARG A 42 4.68 5.37 -9.18
CA ARG A 42 3.80 4.24 -9.51
C ARG A 42 2.81 3.92 -8.39
N PHE A 43 3.16 4.27 -7.16
CA PHE A 43 2.28 4.09 -6.01
C PHE A 43 1.26 5.22 -5.99
N LYS A 44 -0.02 4.85 -5.98
CA LYS A 44 -1.15 5.79 -5.97
C LYS A 44 -1.98 5.71 -4.70
N TYR A 45 -1.92 4.55 -4.04
CA TYR A 45 -2.68 4.29 -2.83
C TYR A 45 -1.77 3.74 -1.74
N TYR A 46 -2.17 3.93 -0.50
CA TYR A 46 -1.49 3.35 0.65
C TYR A 46 -2.49 2.94 1.72
N LYS A 47 -2.07 2.02 2.59
CA LYS A 47 -2.77 1.65 3.80
C LYS A 47 -1.81 1.71 4.97
N LEU A 48 -2.27 2.23 6.10
CA LEU A 48 -1.50 2.20 7.34
C LEU A 48 -1.85 0.92 8.09
N TYR A 49 -0.85 0.07 8.27
CA TYR A 49 -0.92 -1.02 9.24
C TYR A 49 -0.18 -0.52 10.48
N GLU A 50 -0.97 -0.11 11.47
CA GLU A 50 -0.49 0.59 12.67
C GLU A 50 0.32 1.85 12.32
N GLN A 51 1.66 1.75 12.36
CA GLN A 51 2.57 2.87 12.08
C GLN A 51 3.32 2.73 10.75
N LYS A 52 3.20 1.60 10.04
CA LYS A 52 3.93 1.35 8.79
C LYS A 52 3.01 1.52 7.57
N PRO A 53 3.35 2.44 6.63
CA PRO A 53 2.61 2.56 5.38
C PRO A 53 2.98 1.43 4.43
N MET A 54 1.96 0.76 3.90
CA MET A 54 2.10 -0.15 2.78
C MET A 54 1.55 0.52 1.53
N PHE A 55 2.35 0.54 0.46
CA PHE A 55 2.02 1.23 -0.79
C PHE A 55 1.51 0.27 -1.86
N TYR A 56 0.53 0.72 -2.62
CA TYR A 56 -0.14 -0.04 -3.68
C TYR A 56 -0.11 0.75 -5.00
N SER A 57 0.27 0.08 -6.07
CA SER A 57 0.16 0.59 -7.44
C SER A 57 -1.17 0.21 -8.05
N VAL A 58 -1.65 1.00 -9.01
CA VAL A 58 -2.87 0.69 -9.77
C VAL A 58 -2.73 -0.65 -10.50
N GLU A 59 -1.57 -0.88 -11.12
CA GLU A 59 -1.27 -2.11 -11.83
C GLU A 59 -1.39 -3.35 -10.92
N TYR A 60 -0.77 -3.30 -9.73
CA TYR A 60 -0.86 -4.40 -8.77
C TYR A 60 -2.31 -4.65 -8.34
N LEU A 61 -3.05 -3.57 -8.05
CA LEU A 61 -4.44 -3.67 -7.67
C LEU A 61 -5.29 -4.25 -8.78
N MET A 62 -5.00 -3.97 -10.05
CA MET A 62 -5.77 -4.46 -11.21
C MET A 62 -5.40 -5.89 -11.63
N GLN A 63 -4.12 -6.25 -11.56
CA GLN A 63 -3.63 -7.59 -11.92
C GLN A 63 -3.95 -8.65 -10.87
N THR A 64 -4.00 -8.29 -9.59
CA THR A 64 -4.22 -9.25 -8.50
C THR A 64 -5.73 -9.53 -8.32
N PRO A 65 -6.15 -10.81 -8.21
CA PRO A 65 -7.52 -11.15 -7.84
C PRO A 65 -7.93 -10.56 -6.50
N ILE A 66 -9.18 -10.12 -6.36
CA ILE A 66 -9.69 -9.53 -5.11
C ILE A 66 -9.56 -10.47 -3.91
N LYS A 67 -9.76 -11.77 -4.11
CA LYS A 67 -9.59 -12.79 -3.06
C LYS A 67 -8.18 -12.76 -2.48
N ASP A 68 -7.16 -12.80 -3.34
CA ASP A 68 -5.76 -12.78 -2.94
C ASP A 68 -5.38 -11.46 -2.27
N LEU A 69 -5.94 -10.34 -2.74
CA LEU A 69 -5.76 -9.03 -2.10
C LEU A 69 -6.28 -9.05 -0.66
N LEU A 70 -7.48 -9.60 -0.42
CA LEU A 70 -8.09 -9.69 0.91
C LEU A 70 -7.36 -10.68 1.82
N GLU A 71 -6.90 -11.82 1.30
CA GLU A 71 -6.10 -12.77 2.08
C GLU A 71 -4.75 -12.16 2.50
N ARG A 72 -4.09 -11.42 1.61
CA ARG A 72 -2.86 -10.68 1.92
C ARG A 72 -3.12 -9.57 2.93
N ASP A 73 -4.22 -8.83 2.81
CA ASP A 73 -4.61 -7.77 3.75
C ASP A 73 -4.77 -8.33 5.17
N ARG A 74 -5.51 -9.43 5.32
CA ARG A 74 -5.66 -10.16 6.59
C ARG A 74 -4.33 -10.67 7.12
N GLY A 75 -3.54 -11.31 6.26
CA GLY A 75 -2.22 -11.83 6.63
C GLY A 75 -1.26 -10.74 7.09
N ASN A 76 -1.28 -9.57 6.44
CA ASN A 76 -0.51 -8.40 6.84
C ASN A 76 -1.00 -7.89 8.20
N GLN A 77 -2.31 -7.71 8.39
CA GLN A 77 -2.85 -7.28 9.68
C GLN A 77 -2.38 -8.20 10.82
N THR A 78 -2.46 -9.52 10.66
CA THR A 78 -1.99 -10.46 11.70
C THR A 78 -0.47 -10.45 11.90
N ARG A 79 0.32 -10.36 10.82
CA ARG A 79 1.79 -10.35 10.92
C ARG A 79 2.31 -9.10 11.61
N TRP A 80 1.73 -7.95 11.29
CA TRP A 80 2.17 -6.69 11.86
C TRP A 80 1.72 -6.53 13.32
N VAL A 81 0.49 -6.93 13.66
CA VAL A 81 0.00 -6.98 15.06
C VAL A 81 0.91 -7.86 15.94
N LYS A 82 1.36 -9.03 15.45
CA LYS A 82 2.28 -9.90 16.22
C LYS A 82 3.70 -9.35 16.37
N THR A 83 4.09 -8.34 15.59
CA THR A 83 5.44 -7.77 15.69
C THR A 83 5.53 -6.77 16.85
N ASP A 84 4.40 -6.23 17.31
CA ASP A 84 4.34 -5.27 18.43
C ASP A 84 4.36 -5.97 19.80
N GLU A 85 3.96 -7.25 19.90
CA GLU A 85 3.95 -8.04 21.16
C GLU A 85 5.33 -8.58 21.61
N ARG A 86 6.45 -8.08 21.07
CA ARG A 86 7.82 -8.52 21.40
C ARG A 86 8.71 -7.47 22.04
N ILE A 87 8.14 -6.38 22.56
CA ILE A 87 8.88 -5.42 23.41
C ILE A 87 8.75 -5.80 24.88
#